data_AF-A0A2E3PXY6-F1
#
_entry.id   AF-A0A2E3PXY6-F1
#
_cell.length_a   1.000
_cell.length_b   1.000
_cell.length_c   1.000
_cell.angle_alpha   90.00
_cell.angle_beta   90.00
_cell.angle_gamma   90.00
#
_symmetry.space_group_name_H-M   'P 1'
#
loop_
_entity.id
_entity.type
_entity.pdbx_description
1 polymer ?
#
loop_
_entity_poly.entity_id
_entity_poly.type
_entity_poly.pdbx_seq_one_letter_code
_entity_poly.pdbx_strand_id
1 'polypeptide(L)' 'MSFSLAGLIGAAIGLYIGWIDYKIVIGVLKGAAERQNQRIGKQGFLDRYMEQIRYLVLGCGLIAFPLIGYLAGRSLAG' A
#
# COMPACT_ATOMS: atom_id res chain seq x y z
N MET A 1 -4.44 -22.97 19.40
CA MET A 1 -4.87 -21.77 18.64
C MET A 1 -5.44 -22.24 17.31
N SER A 2 -6.76 -22.26 17.17
CA SER A 2 -7.43 -22.56 15.91
C SER A 2 -7.32 -21.32 15.01
N PHE A 3 -6.36 -21.32 14.09
CA PHE A 3 -6.29 -20.28 13.08
C PHE A 3 -7.60 -20.32 12.26
N SER A 4 -8.36 -19.23 12.27
CA SER A 4 -9.54 -19.11 11.40
C SER A 4 -9.07 -19.09 9.95
N LEU A 5 -9.39 -20.13 9.20
CA LEU A 5 -9.07 -20.24 7.78
C LEU A 5 -9.64 -19.05 7.00
N ALA A 6 -10.84 -18.58 7.38
CA ALA A 6 -11.46 -17.40 6.80
C ALA A 6 -10.69 -16.10 7.13
N GLY A 7 -10.15 -15.98 8.36
CA GLY A 7 -9.25 -14.90 8.72
C GLY A 7 -7.97 -14.91 7.87
N LEU A 8 -7.35 -16.08 7.65
CA LEU A 8 -6.17 -16.20 6.78
C LEU A 8 -6.47 -15.84 5.32
N ILE A 9 -7.63 -16.25 4.79
CA ILE A 9 -8.08 -15.88 3.45
C ILE A 9 -8.30 -14.36 3.37
N GLY A 10 -8.97 -13.77 4.35
CA GLY A 10 -9.15 -12.33 4.45
C GLY A 10 -7.83 -11.57 4.51
N ALA A 11 -6.85 -12.08 5.27
CA ALA A 11 -5.51 -11.51 5.34
C ALA A 11 -4.79 -11.57 3.99
N ALA A 12 -4.87 -12.71 3.28
CA ALA A 12 -4.26 -12.87 1.96
C ALA A 12 -4.88 -11.92 0.92
N ILE A 13 -6.22 -11.77 0.93
CA ILE A 13 -6.93 -10.82 0.07
C ILE A 13 -6.53 -9.37 0.43
N GLY A 14 -6.49 -9.04 1.71
CA GLY A 14 -6.04 -7.72 2.18
C GLY A 14 -4.61 -7.41 1.73
N LEU A 15 -3.69 -8.37 1.82
CA LEU A 15 -2.31 -8.21 1.35
C LEU A 15 -2.26 -8.00 -0.17
N TYR A 16 -3.05 -8.76 -0.93
CA TYR A 16 -3.15 -8.61 -2.38
C TYR A 16 -3.67 -7.22 -2.79
N ILE A 17 -4.72 -6.74 -2.13
CA ILE A 17 -5.28 -5.40 -2.36
C ILE A 17 -4.25 -4.32 -1.99
N GLY A 18 -3.62 -4.42 -0.83
CA GLY A 18 -2.58 -3.48 -0.40
C GLY A 18 -1.39 -3.43 -1.37
N TRP A 19 -1.03 -4.57 -1.97
CA TRP A 19 0.01 -4.62 -3.00
C TRP A 19 -0.40 -3.92 -4.30
N ILE A 20 -1.65 -4.08 -4.73
CA ILE A 20 -2.19 -3.37 -5.90
C ILE A 20 -2.20 -1.86 -5.64
N ASP A 21 -2.72 -1.44 -4.49
CA ASP A 21 -2.83 -0.03 -4.12
C ASP A 21 -1.45 0.63 -4.08
N TYR A 22 -0.47 -0.03 -3.48
CA TYR A 22 0.93 0.40 -3.50
C TYR A 22 1.46 0.63 -4.93
N LYS A 23 1.20 -0.28 -5.88
CA LYS A 23 1.65 -0.11 -7.26
C LYS A 23 1.01 1.09 -7.93
N ILE A 24 -0.28 1.33 -7.67
CA ILE A 24 -1.02 2.47 -8.22
C ILE A 24 -0.45 3.78 -7.65
N VAL A 25 -0.34 3.88 -6.32
CA VAL A 25 0.17 5.07 -5.63
C VAL A 25 1.58 5.42 -6.11
N ILE A 26 2.47 4.43 -6.26
CA ILE A 26 3.82 4.67 -6.79
C ILE A 26 3.82 5.11 -8.25
N GLY A 27 2.98 4.50 -9.08
CA GLY A 27 2.84 4.92 -10.48
C GLY A 27 2.40 6.37 -10.59
N VAL A 28 1.39 6.77 -9.79
CA VAL A 28 0.88 8.14 -9.73
C VAL A 28 1.95 9.11 -9.20
N LEU A 29 2.64 8.75 -8.12
CA LEU A 29 3.71 9.57 -7.54
C LEU A 29 4.86 9.80 -8.52
N LYS A 30 5.32 8.76 -9.22
CA LYS A 30 6.33 8.88 -10.28
C LYS A 30 5.88 9.80 -11.39
N GLY A 31 4.65 9.63 -11.88
CA GLY A 31 4.09 10.51 -12.91
C GLY A 31 3.95 11.97 -12.46
N ALA A 32 3.59 12.19 -11.19
CA ALA A 32 3.52 13.53 -10.60
C ALA A 32 4.92 14.16 -10.45
N ALA A 33 5.92 13.41 -10.00
CA ALA A 33 7.29 13.88 -9.89
C ALA A 33 7.90 14.21 -11.25
N GLU A 34 7.70 13.37 -12.27
CA GLU A 34 8.13 13.61 -13.65
C GLU A 34 7.53 14.92 -14.19
N ARG A 35 6.22 15.12 -14.01
CA ARG A 35 5.52 16.35 -14.40
C ARG A 35 6.04 17.58 -13.66
N GLN A 36 6.35 17.45 -12.37
CA GLN A 36 6.91 18.54 -11.57
C GLN A 36 8.33 18.90 -12.03
N ASN A 37 9.16 17.91 -12.34
CA ASN A 37 10.52 18.11 -12.82
C ASN A 37 10.52 18.81 -14.19
N GLN A 38 9.61 18.41 -15.09
CA GLN A 38 9.44 19.06 -16.40
C GLN A 38 8.95 20.52 -16.29
N ARG A 39 8.12 20.85 -15.29
CA ARG A 39 7.59 22.22 -15.10
C ARG A 39 8.58 23.16 -14.43
N ILE A 40 9.37 22.69 -13.47
CA ILE A 40 10.18 23.54 -12.58
C ILE A 40 11.68 23.44 -12.90
N GLY A 41 12.13 22.38 -13.59
CA GLY A 41 13.53 22.18 -13.97
C GLY A 41 14.48 21.95 -12.77
N LYS A 42 13.93 21.70 -11.58
CA LYS A 42 14.66 21.42 -10.33
C LYS A 42 14.07 20.17 -9.68
N GLN A 43 14.95 19.31 -9.15
CA GLN A 43 14.56 18.18 -8.31
C GLN A 43 13.67 18.68 -7.17
N GLY A 44 12.37 18.37 -7.28
CA GLY A 44 11.37 18.77 -6.30
C GLY A 44 11.51 17.97 -5.00
N PHE A 45 10.83 18.44 -3.95
CA PHE A 45 10.71 17.74 -2.66
C PHE A 45 10.22 16.28 -2.86
N LEU A 46 9.32 16.07 -3.82
CA LEU A 46 8.82 14.75 -4.21
C LEU A 46 9.92 13.79 -4.66
N ASP A 47 10.94 14.28 -5.37
CA ASP A 47 12.05 13.45 -5.87
C ASP A 47 12.99 13.05 -4.73
N ARG A 48 13.24 13.99 -3.81
CA ARG A 48 14.10 13.77 -2.63
C ARG A 48 13.49 12.82 -1.61
N TYR A 49 12.17 12.85 -1.45
CA TYR A 49 11.46 12.02 -0.46
C TYR A 49 10.69 10.83 -1.07
N MET A 50 10.79 10.62 -2.40
CA MET A 50 10.07 9.55 -3.11
C MET A 50 10.32 8.19 -2.47
N GLU A 51 11.56 7.94 -2.04
CA GLU A 51 11.95 6.67 -1.46
C GLU A 51 11.32 6.45 -0.07
N GLN A 52 11.32 7.47 0.79
CA GLN A 52 10.64 7.36 2.09
C GLN A 52 9.12 7.23 1.94
N ILE A 53 8.51 8.00 1.03
CA ILE A 53 7.06 7.89 0.75
C ILE A 53 6.75 6.48 0.25
N ARG A 54 7.57 5.92 -0.63
CA ARG A 54 7.47 4.54 -1.10
C ARG A 54 7.52 3.54 0.04
N TYR A 55 8.50 3.64 0.94
CA TYR A 55 8.57 2.74 2.11
C TYR A 55 7.38 2.89 3.05
N LEU A 56 6.88 4.12 3.24
CA LEU A 56 5.78 4.40 4.15
C LEU A 56 4.44 3.90 3.59
N VAL A 57 4.17 4.12 2.30
CA VAL A 57 2.98 3.58 1.61
C VAL A 57 3.03 2.06 1.57
N LEU A 58 4.20 1.48 1.27
CA LEU A 58 4.38 0.03 1.26
C LEU A 58 4.17 -0.54 2.67
N GLY A 59 4.86 0.01 3.68
CA GLY A 59 4.76 -0.44 5.06
C GLY A 59 3.34 -0.33 5.62
N CYS A 60 2.67 0.81 5.43
CA CYS A 60 1.28 0.97 5.84
C CYS A 60 0.35 0.02 5.07
N GLY A 61 0.50 -0.08 3.75
CA GLY A 61 -0.37 -0.93 2.93
C GLY A 61 -0.22 -2.43 3.24
N LEU A 62 1.01 -2.90 3.42
CA LEU A 62 1.33 -4.30 3.70
C LEU A 62 1.03 -4.72 5.13
N ILE A 63 0.73 -3.78 6.03
CA ILE A 63 0.34 -4.07 7.42
C ILE A 63 -1.15 -3.81 7.62
N ALA A 64 -1.64 -2.62 7.26
CA ALA A 64 -3.01 -2.20 7.52
C ALA A 64 -4.04 -3.04 6.75
N PHE A 65 -3.86 -3.25 5.44
CA PHE A 65 -4.83 -4.00 4.65
C PHE A 65 -4.94 -5.48 5.05
N PRO A 66 -3.86 -6.25 5.28
CA PRO A 66 -3.98 -7.62 5.78
C PRO A 66 -4.54 -7.71 7.20
N LEU A 67 -4.22 -6.76 8.09
CA LEU A 67 -4.82 -6.71 9.44
C LEU A 67 -6.33 -6.51 9.35
N ILE A 68 -6.78 -5.54 8.56
CA ILE A 68 -8.21 -5.29 8.34
C ILE A 68 -8.87 -6.51 7.68
N GLY A 69 -8.22 -7.09 6.67
CA GLY A 69 -8.71 -8.28 5.98
C GLY A 69 -8.83 -9.51 6.90
N TYR A 70 -7.86 -9.72 7.80
CA TYR A 70 -7.91 -10.78 8.79
C TYR A 70 -9.07 -10.59 9.77
N LEU A 71 -9.23 -9.37 10.28
CA LEU A 71 -10.30 -9.02 11.21
C LEU A 71 -11.67 -9.17 10.55
N ALA A 72 -11.82 -8.72 9.30
CA ALA A 72 -13.04 -8.87 8.52
C ALA A 72 -13.36 -10.35 8.23
N GLY A 73 -12.36 -11.13 7.78
CA GLY A 73 -12.52 -12.55 7.50
C GLY A 73 -12.88 -13.37 8.74
N ARG A 74 -12.29 -13.04 9.90
CA ARG A 74 -12.67 -13.63 11.18
C ARG A 74 -14.09 -13.23 11.58
N SER A 75 -14.44 -11.94 11.50
CA SER A 75 -15.78 -11.45 11.87
C SER A 75 -16.90 -12.02 11.00
N LEU A 76 -16.62 -12.35 9.73
CA LEU A 76 -17.59 -12.97 8.82
C LEU A 76 -17.78 -14.47 9.08
N ALA A 77 -16.77 -15.15 9.63
CA ALA A 77 -16.79 -16.60 9.86
C ALA A 77 -17.15 -17.01 11.29
N GLY A 78 -17.23 -16.06 12.23
CA GLY A 78 -17.47 -16.30 13.65
C GLY A 78 -16.21 -16.22 14.49
#